data_AF-A0A2A4VFG5-F1
#
_entry.id   AF-A0A2A4VFG5-F1
#
_cell.length_a   1.000
_cell.length_b   1.000
_cell.length_c   1.000
_cell.angle_alpha   90.00
_cell.angle_beta   90.00
_cell.angle_gamma   90.00
#
_symmetry.space_group_name_H-M   'P 1'
#
loop_
_entity.id
_entity.type
_entity.pdbx_description
1 polymer ?
#
loop_
_entity_poly.entity_id
_entity_poly.type
_entity_poly.pdbx_seq_one_letter_code
_entity_poly.pdbx_strand_id
1 'polypeptide(L)'
;MDIKTNSLFAQMQSMSLQAAGNKLPAVGGDMSGMSGVNPIGQVNNSSNDFGNLLTDALKTVNELAQDTGAKKMAFEMGDRSVTLAEVMIASSKSGIALDATIQVRNKFVEAYKEIMSMPV
;
A
#
# COMPACT_ATOMS: atom_id res chain seq x y z
N MET A 1 28.41 47.20 41.92
CA MET A 1 28.61 46.49 40.64
C MET A 1 29.32 45.19 40.96
N ASP A 2 28.64 44.05 41.05
CA ASP A 2 29.26 42.71 40.96
C ASP A 2 28.19 41.60 40.97
N ILE A 3 27.46 41.42 39.86
CA ILE A 3 26.57 40.24 39.69
C ILE A 3 26.56 39.80 38.21
N LYS A 4 27.73 39.77 37.56
CA LYS A 4 27.83 39.37 36.13
C LYS A 4 28.77 38.20 35.85
N THR A 5 29.31 37.54 36.88
CA THR A 5 30.20 36.37 36.72
C THR A 5 29.52 35.04 37.08
N ASN A 6 28.43 35.06 37.86
CA ASN A 6 27.77 33.84 38.34
C ASN A 6 26.58 33.35 37.47
N SER A 7 26.05 34.21 36.59
CA SER A 7 24.87 33.85 35.76
C SER A 7 25.24 33.04 34.52
N LEU A 8 26.43 33.26 33.96
CA LEU A 8 26.90 32.57 32.76
C LEU A 8 27.30 31.11 33.06
N PHE A 9 27.86 30.86 34.24
CA PHE A 9 28.19 29.51 34.70
C PHE A 9 26.92 28.71 35.04
N ALA A 10 25.93 29.34 35.67
CA ALA A 10 24.61 28.75 35.90
C ALA A 10 23.88 28.44 34.58
N GLN A 11 24.00 29.32 33.58
CA GLN A 11 23.40 29.10 32.26
C GLN A 11 24.07 27.94 31.51
N MET A 12 25.39 27.81 31.58
CA MET A 12 26.13 26.72 30.96
C MET A 12 25.85 25.36 31.65
N GLN A 13 25.66 25.37 32.97
CA GLN A 13 25.26 24.18 33.73
C GLN A 13 23.82 23.75 33.39
N SER A 14 22.91 24.70 33.17
CA SER A 14 21.53 24.39 32.74
C SER A 14 21.45 23.84 31.31
N MET A 15 22.37 24.27 30.43
CA MET A 15 22.39 23.84 29.03
C MET A 15 22.98 22.43 28.86
N SER A 16 23.93 22.02 29.71
CA SER A 16 24.46 20.64 29.70
C SER A 16 23.47 19.62 30.27
N LEU A 17 22.66 20.01 31.26
CA LEU A 17 21.57 19.19 31.81
C LEU A 17 20.43 18.99 30.80
N GLN A 18 20.21 19.95 29.89
CA GLN A 18 19.19 19.83 28.84
C GLN A 18 19.66 19.02 27.62
N ALA A 19 20.97 18.98 27.35
CA ALA A 19 21.54 18.19 26.25
C ALA A 19 21.73 16.70 26.57
N ALA A 20 21.90 16.33 27.84
CA ALA A 20 22.05 14.92 28.25
C ALA A 20 20.72 14.21 28.60
N GLY A 21 19.59 14.93 28.57
CA GLY A 21 18.34 14.52 29.22
C GLY A 21 17.18 14.11 28.31
N ASN A 22 17.36 13.91 27.00
CA ASN A 22 16.23 13.55 26.12
C ASN A 22 15.85 12.05 26.15
N LYS A 23 15.92 11.41 27.33
CA LYS A 23 15.24 10.14 27.60
C LYS A 23 14.08 10.46 28.52
N LEU A 24 12.88 10.48 27.95
CA LEU A 24 11.61 10.69 28.63
C LEU A 24 11.54 9.86 29.94
N PRO A 25 11.19 10.47 31.09
CA PRO A 25 10.51 9.75 32.15
C PRO A 25 9.06 9.53 31.72
N ALA A 26 8.67 8.26 31.61
CA ALA A 26 7.28 7.86 31.68
C ALA A 26 6.75 8.18 33.08
N VAL A 27 5.93 9.21 33.22
CA VAL A 27 5.07 9.43 34.39
C VAL A 27 3.71 9.88 33.87
N GLY A 28 2.69 9.07 34.19
CA GLY A 28 1.30 9.32 33.85
C GLY A 28 0.78 10.62 34.46
N GLY A 29 -0.11 11.27 33.72
CA GLY A 29 -0.79 12.48 34.13
C GLY A 29 -1.42 13.15 32.92
N ASP A 30 -2.75 13.03 32.85
CA ASP A 30 -3.66 13.71 31.94
C ASP A 30 -3.19 15.12 31.52
N MET A 31 -2.92 15.31 30.23
CA MET A 31 -2.97 16.65 29.63
C MET A 31 -3.52 16.58 28.20
N SER A 32 -4.84 16.48 28.18
CA SER A 32 -5.73 16.87 27.09
C SER A 32 -5.39 18.28 26.57
N GLY A 33 -4.73 18.44 25.41
CA GLY A 33 -4.55 19.79 24.86
C GLY A 33 -3.55 20.08 23.75
N MET A 34 -2.76 19.12 23.24
CA MET A 34 -1.83 19.39 22.12
C MET A 34 -2.06 18.41 20.98
N SER A 35 -3.13 18.65 20.22
CA SER A 35 -3.39 18.00 18.93
C SER A 35 -2.52 18.67 17.86
N GLY A 36 -1.46 17.99 17.45
CA GLY A 36 -0.54 18.49 16.41
C GLY A 36 0.68 17.62 16.13
N VAL A 37 0.95 16.59 16.95
CA VAL A 37 1.90 15.54 16.58
C VAL A 37 1.16 14.54 15.70
N ASN A 38 1.31 14.68 14.38
CA ASN A 38 0.94 13.64 13.44
C ASN A 38 1.62 12.33 13.89
N PRO A 39 0.88 11.26 14.21
CA PRO A 39 1.49 10.00 14.59
C PRO A 39 2.28 9.47 13.39
N ILE A 40 3.60 9.45 13.56
CA ILE A 40 4.52 8.63 12.80
C ILE A 40 4.01 7.20 12.94
N GLY A 41 3.53 6.62 11.84
CA GLY A 41 3.07 5.23 11.80
C GLY A 41 1.59 5.03 11.48
N GLN A 42 1.00 5.80 10.56
CA GLN A 42 -0.02 5.17 9.71
C GLN A 42 0.70 4.14 8.83
N VAL A 43 0.69 2.88 9.29
CA VAL A 43 0.87 1.74 8.40
C VAL A 43 -0.23 1.88 7.36
N ASN A 44 0.15 2.27 6.14
CA ASN A 44 -0.78 2.43 5.04
C ASN A 44 -1.51 1.09 4.83
N ASN A 45 -2.82 1.05 5.12
CA ASN A 45 -3.67 -0.11 4.86
C ASN A 45 -3.72 -0.48 3.37
N SER A 46 -3.15 0.34 2.49
CA SER A 46 -3.06 0.15 1.04
C SER A 46 -2.43 -1.19 0.62
N SER A 47 -1.58 -1.79 1.45
CA SER A 47 -1.02 -3.13 1.17
C SER A 47 -2.09 -4.23 1.19
N ASN A 48 -3.10 -4.14 2.06
CA ASN A 48 -4.24 -5.06 2.07
C ASN A 48 -5.18 -4.79 0.88
N ASP A 49 -5.37 -3.53 0.52
CA ASP A 49 -6.24 -3.14 -0.60
C ASP A 49 -5.72 -3.66 -1.95
N PHE A 50 -4.39 -3.67 -2.15
CA PHE A 50 -3.79 -4.21 -3.37
C PHE A 50 -3.98 -5.73 -3.52
N GLY A 51 -3.79 -6.50 -2.46
CA GLY A 51 -4.00 -7.95 -2.48
C GLY A 51 -5.43 -8.31 -2.88
N ASN A 52 -6.41 -7.60 -2.30
CA ASN A 52 -7.81 -7.74 -2.65
C ASN A 52 -8.07 -7.38 -4.13
N LEU A 53 -7.51 -6.26 -4.61
CA LEU A 53 -7.58 -5.84 -6.02
C LEU A 53 -7.00 -6.90 -6.98
N LEU A 54 -5.88 -7.52 -6.62
CA LEU A 54 -5.27 -8.57 -7.43
C LEU A 54 -6.14 -9.84 -7.45
N THR A 55 -6.69 -10.24 -6.30
CA THR A 55 -7.64 -11.35 -6.21
C THR A 55 -8.88 -11.08 -7.05
N ASP A 56 -9.43 -9.87 -7.01
CA ASP A 56 -10.59 -9.47 -7.80
C ASP A 56 -10.27 -9.45 -9.30
N ALA A 57 -9.08 -8.96 -9.69
CA ALA A 57 -8.63 -8.99 -11.08
C ALA A 57 -8.49 -10.44 -11.60
N LEU A 58 -7.88 -11.33 -10.81
CA LEU A 58 -7.75 -12.75 -11.15
C LEU A 58 -9.11 -13.42 -11.29
N LYS A 59 -10.05 -13.12 -10.39
CA LYS A 59 -11.43 -13.62 -10.47
C LYS A 59 -12.12 -13.13 -11.74
N THR A 60 -11.96 -11.85 -12.06
CA THR A 60 -12.52 -11.24 -13.29
C THR A 60 -11.97 -11.91 -14.55
N VAL A 61 -10.66 -12.19 -14.61
CA VAL A 61 -10.06 -12.92 -15.74
C VAL A 61 -10.61 -14.34 -15.84
N ASN A 62 -10.79 -15.03 -14.71
CA ASN A 62 -11.37 -16.37 -14.69
C ASN A 62 -12.81 -16.37 -15.23
N GLU A 63 -13.62 -15.41 -14.80
CA GLU A 63 -15.00 -15.23 -15.29
C GLU A 63 -15.03 -14.93 -16.79
N LEU A 64 -14.15 -14.05 -17.27
CA LEU A 64 -14.02 -13.73 -18.70
C LEU A 64 -13.61 -14.95 -19.54
N ALA A 65 -12.69 -15.77 -19.03
CA ALA A 65 -12.25 -16.99 -19.69
C ALA A 65 -13.38 -18.04 -19.75
N GLN A 66 -14.14 -18.20 -18.67
CA GLN A 66 -15.30 -19.10 -18.63
C GLN A 66 -16.42 -18.63 -19.56
N ASP A 67 -16.77 -17.34 -19.55
CA ASP A 67 -17.79 -16.76 -20.45
C ASP A 67 -17.39 -16.94 -21.92
N THR A 68 -16.13 -16.69 -22.25
CA THR A 68 -15.60 -16.93 -23.60
C THR A 68 -15.74 -18.39 -24.00
N GLY A 69 -15.39 -19.32 -23.10
CA GLY A 69 -15.53 -20.76 -23.34
C GLY A 69 -16.98 -21.19 -23.56
N ALA A 70 -17.91 -20.67 -22.76
CA ALA A 70 -19.34 -20.93 -22.87
C ALA A 70 -19.90 -20.41 -24.20
N LYS A 71 -19.56 -19.16 -24.57
CA LYS A 71 -19.99 -18.56 -25.85
C LYS A 71 -19.42 -19.28 -27.05
N LYS A 72 -18.15 -19.68 -26.99
CA LYS A 72 -17.52 -20.49 -28.03
C LYS A 72 -18.26 -21.82 -28.22
N MET A 73 -18.55 -22.51 -27.11
CA MET A 73 -19.28 -23.78 -27.14
C MET A 73 -20.70 -23.61 -27.69
N ALA A 74 -21.43 -22.59 -27.24
CA ALA A 74 -22.78 -22.30 -27.74
C ALA A 74 -22.78 -22.01 -29.25
N PHE A 75 -21.81 -21.23 -29.72
CA PHE A 75 -21.63 -20.96 -31.14
C PHE A 75 -21.28 -22.22 -31.94
N GLU A 76 -20.36 -23.05 -31.45
CA GLU A 76 -19.98 -24.33 -32.08
C GLU A 76 -21.16 -25.32 -32.13
N MET A 77 -22.06 -25.27 -31.15
CA MET A 77 -23.31 -26.05 -31.12
C MET A 77 -24.41 -25.49 -32.03
N GLY A 78 -24.18 -24.34 -32.69
CA GLY A 78 -25.14 -23.72 -33.61
C GLY A 78 -26.22 -22.88 -32.92
N ASP A 79 -26.00 -22.46 -31.67
CA ASP A 79 -26.90 -21.55 -30.98
C ASP A 79 -26.97 -20.20 -31.72
N ARG A 80 -28.17 -19.81 -32.15
CA ARG A 80 -28.41 -18.57 -32.89
C ARG A 80 -28.40 -17.32 -32.01
N SER A 81 -28.38 -17.50 -30.69
CA SER A 81 -28.31 -16.40 -29.72
C SER A 81 -26.90 -15.85 -29.53
N VAL A 82 -25.87 -16.60 -29.94
CA VAL A 82 -24.46 -16.19 -29.87
C VAL A 82 -23.91 -16.04 -31.27
N THR A 83 -23.34 -14.88 -31.56
CA THR A 83 -22.70 -14.58 -32.85
C THR A 83 -21.20 -14.82 -32.79
N LEU A 84 -20.59 -15.11 -33.95
CA LEU A 84 -19.14 -15.20 -34.07
C LEU A 84 -18.44 -13.91 -33.59
N ALA A 85 -19.04 -12.76 -33.87
CA ALA A 85 -18.52 -11.46 -33.42
C ALA A 85 -18.45 -11.37 -31.89
N GLU A 86 -19.47 -11.84 -31.17
CA GLU A 86 -19.48 -11.85 -29.71
C GLU A 86 -18.43 -12.80 -29.12
N VAL A 87 -18.23 -13.98 -29.72
CA VAL A 87 -17.16 -14.91 -29.31
C VAL A 87 -15.79 -14.26 -29.50
N MET A 88 -15.57 -13.61 -30.64
CA MET A 88 -14.30 -12.93 -30.94
C MET A 88 -14.05 -11.76 -29.97
N ILE A 89 -15.07 -10.94 -29.70
CA ILE A 89 -14.99 -9.83 -28.73
C ILE A 89 -14.71 -10.36 -27.33
N ALA A 90 -15.42 -11.41 -26.90
CA ALA A 90 -15.20 -12.04 -25.60
C ALA A 90 -13.76 -12.57 -25.48
N SER A 91 -13.28 -13.25 -26.52
CA SER A 91 -11.92 -13.78 -26.58
C SER A 91 -10.86 -12.65 -26.54
N SER A 92 -11.05 -11.56 -27.28
CA SER A 92 -10.16 -10.40 -27.23
C SER A 92 -10.16 -9.74 -25.85
N LYS A 93 -11.35 -9.61 -25.22
CA LYS A 93 -11.46 -9.05 -23.86
C LYS A 93 -10.74 -9.92 -22.84
N SER A 94 -10.93 -11.24 -22.89
CA SER A 94 -10.24 -12.18 -22.01
C SER A 94 -8.72 -12.13 -22.19
N GLY A 95 -8.24 -12.00 -23.44
CA GLY A 95 -6.81 -11.87 -23.74
C GLY A 95 -6.20 -10.61 -23.13
N ILE A 96 -6.81 -9.44 -23.38
CA ILE A 96 -6.33 -8.17 -22.84
C ILE A 96 -6.36 -8.16 -21.31
N ALA A 97 -7.41 -8.73 -20.69
CA ALA A 97 -7.53 -8.81 -19.24
C ALA A 97 -6.46 -9.72 -18.60
N LEU A 98 -6.12 -10.84 -19.27
CA LEU A 98 -5.03 -11.71 -18.85
C LEU A 98 -3.68 -10.99 -18.92
N ASP A 99 -3.41 -10.29 -20.03
CA ASP A 99 -2.16 -9.53 -20.21
C ASP A 99 -2.00 -8.45 -19.13
N ALA A 100 -3.07 -7.72 -18.84
CA ALA A 100 -3.09 -6.74 -17.75
C ALA A 100 -2.77 -7.39 -16.39
N THR A 101 -3.33 -8.56 -16.12
CA THR A 101 -3.09 -9.30 -14.88
C THR A 101 -1.63 -9.76 -14.74
N ILE A 102 -1.00 -10.19 -15.84
CA ILE A 102 0.43 -10.54 -15.85
C ILE A 102 1.28 -9.33 -15.51
N GLN A 103 0.95 -8.14 -16.02
CA GLN A 103 1.67 -6.91 -15.70
C GLN A 103 1.57 -6.57 -14.20
N VAL A 104 0.37 -6.69 -13.62
CA VAL A 104 0.17 -6.46 -12.18
C VAL A 104 0.97 -7.48 -11.35
N ARG A 105 0.95 -8.77 -11.73
CA ARG A 105 1.75 -9.81 -11.09
C ARG A 105 3.24 -9.47 -11.11
N ASN A 106 3.77 -9.05 -12.26
CA ASN A 106 5.19 -8.72 -12.40
C ASN A 106 5.55 -7.53 -11.51
N LYS A 107 4.71 -6.48 -11.49
CA LYS A 107 4.91 -5.31 -10.61
C LYS A 107 4.89 -5.68 -9.13
N PHE A 108 4.05 -6.62 -8.73
CA PHE A 108 4.04 -7.12 -7.35
C PHE A 108 5.34 -7.85 -6.98
N VAL A 109 5.84 -8.71 -7.87
CA VAL A 109 7.11 -9.41 -7.66
C VAL A 109 8.27 -8.43 -7.60
N GLU A 110 8.27 -7.40 -8.44
CA GLU A 110 9.25 -6.30 -8.39
C GLU A 110 9.20 -5.55 -7.06
N ALA A 111 8.03 -5.12 -6.61
CA ALA A 111 7.86 -4.42 -5.34
C ALA A 111 8.33 -5.26 -4.15
N TYR A 112 8.00 -6.56 -4.12
CA TYR A 112 8.50 -7.47 -3.08
C TYR A 112 10.03 -7.59 -3.08
N LYS A 113 10.64 -7.71 -4.27
CA LYS A 113 12.10 -7.72 -4.41
C LYS A 113 12.74 -6.41 -3.95
N GLU A 114 12.10 -5.28 -4.23
CA GLU A 114 12.57 -3.96 -3.81
C GLU A 114 12.59 -3.81 -2.28
N ILE A 115 11.51 -4.23 -1.59
CA ILE A 115 11.48 -4.27 -0.13
C ILE A 115 12.60 -5.16 0.43
N MET A 116 12.86 -6.33 -0.17
CA MET A 116 13.95 -7.22 0.24
C MET A 116 15.36 -6.65 -0.02
N SER A 117 15.49 -5.78 -1.02
CA SER A 117 16.78 -5.22 -1.44
C SER A 117 17.12 -3.93 -0.71
N MET A 118 16.19 -3.37 0.07
CA MET A 118 16.49 -2.25 0.95
C MET A 118 17.44 -2.70 2.07
N PRO A 119 18.62 -2.06 2.20
CA PRO A 119 19.48 -2.29 3.35
C PRO A 119 18.75 -1.82 4.63
N VAL A 120 18.75 -2.67 5.65
CA VAL A 120 18.33 -2.30 7.02
C VAL A 120 19.37 -1.43 7.71
#